data_AF-A0A1E7Z396-F1
#
_entry.id   AF-A0A1E7Z396-F1
#
_cell.length_a   1.000
_cell.length_b   1.000
_cell.length_c   1.000
_cell.angle_alpha   90.00
_cell.angle_beta   90.00
_cell.angle_gamma   90.00
#
_symmetry.space_group_name_H-M   'P 1'
#
loop_
_entity.id
_entity.type
_entity.pdbx_description
1 polymer ?
#
loop_
_entity_poly.entity_id
_entity_poly.type
_entity_poly.pdbx_seq_one_letter_code
_entity_poly.pdbx_strand_id
1 'polypeptide(L)' 'MDDADLAQEREQAIITAALSARETSLKSPDGMCLWCRDEPVVANSAFCSADCGEDYLKHKREMKQRIE' A
#
# COMPACT_ATOMS: atom_id res chain seq x y z
N MET A 1 0.52 -17.27 33.27
CA MET A 1 0.06 -17.10 31.88
C MET A 1 -0.57 -18.40 31.47
N ASP A 2 -1.88 -18.35 31.30
CA ASP A 2 -2.63 -19.46 30.71
C ASP A 2 -2.62 -19.35 29.17
N ASP A 3 -3.28 -20.28 28.51
CA ASP A 3 -3.34 -20.30 27.05
C ASP A 3 -4.06 -19.07 26.48
N ALA A 4 -4.98 -18.47 27.26
CA ALA A 4 -5.69 -17.25 26.85
C ALA A 4 -4.76 -16.03 26.88
N ASP A 5 -3.93 -15.91 27.91
CA ASP A 5 -2.91 -14.86 28.00
C ASP A 5 -1.94 -14.93 26.79
N LEU A 6 -1.49 -16.13 26.45
CA LEU A 6 -0.57 -16.36 25.32
C LEU A 6 -1.23 -16.06 23.96
N ALA A 7 -2.51 -16.41 23.80
CA ALA A 7 -3.26 -16.10 22.59
C ALA A 7 -3.43 -14.58 22.42
N GLN A 8 -3.77 -13.88 23.49
CA GLN A 8 -3.96 -12.43 23.47
C GLN A 8 -2.66 -11.68 23.16
N GLU A 9 -1.53 -12.10 23.72
CA GLU A 9 -0.22 -11.51 23.42
C GLU A 9 0.15 -11.67 21.93
N ARG A 10 -0.11 -12.84 21.35
CA ARG A 10 0.12 -13.09 19.92
C ARG A 10 -0.76 -12.22 19.05
N GLU A 11 -2.04 -12.10 19.37
CA GLU A 11 -2.97 -11.26 18.62
C GLU A 11 -2.53 -9.78 18.67
N GLN A 12 -2.16 -9.28 19.85
CA GLN A 12 -1.66 -7.92 20.03
C GLN A 12 -0.38 -7.67 19.21
N ALA A 13 0.53 -8.64 19.18
CA ALA A 13 1.74 -8.57 18.39
C ALA A 13 1.46 -8.53 16.88
N ILE A 14 0.52 -9.36 16.39
CA ILE A 14 0.09 -9.36 14.97
C ILE A 14 -0.54 -8.02 14.59
N ILE A 15 -1.44 -7.48 15.43
CA ILE A 15 -2.09 -6.19 15.18
C ILE A 15 -1.04 -5.07 15.14
N THR A 16 -0.12 -5.05 16.11
CA THR A 16 0.94 -4.04 16.18
C THR A 16 1.85 -4.11 14.95
N ALA A 17 2.25 -5.32 14.56
CA ALA A 17 3.04 -5.54 13.36
C ALA A 17 2.31 -5.03 12.11
N ALA A 18 1.04 -5.37 11.93
CA ALA A 18 0.23 -4.93 10.79
C ALA A 18 0.07 -3.40 10.73
N LEU A 19 -0.14 -2.75 11.88
CA LEU A 19 -0.23 -1.29 11.96
C LEU A 19 1.11 -0.62 11.63
N SER A 20 2.22 -1.17 12.11
CA SER A 20 3.56 -0.65 11.81
C SER A 20 4.02 -0.87 10.36
N ALA A 21 3.58 -1.98 9.75
CA ALA A 21 3.95 -2.35 8.38
C ALA A 21 3.06 -1.70 7.31
N ARG A 22 2.08 -0.88 7.70
CA ARG A 22 1.20 -0.18 6.79
C ARG A 22 2.02 0.75 5.88
N GLU A 23 2.11 0.42 4.60
CA GLU A 23 2.83 1.23 3.61
C GLU A 23 2.30 2.67 3.61
N THR A 24 3.22 3.63 3.56
CA THR A 24 2.87 5.04 3.41
C THR A 24 2.13 5.24 2.07
N SER A 25 1.15 6.14 2.07
CA SER A 25 0.45 6.51 0.85
C SER A 25 1.45 6.97 -0.20
N LEU A 26 1.41 6.36 -1.39
CA LEU A 26 2.22 6.80 -2.53
C LEU A 26 1.98 8.28 -2.78
N LYS A 27 3.07 9.03 -2.97
CA LYS A 27 3.03 10.45 -3.37
C LYS A 27 3.73 10.61 -4.71
N SER A 28 3.20 11.48 -5.55
CA SER A 28 3.90 11.90 -6.76
C SER A 28 5.06 12.85 -6.38
N PRO A 29 6.27 12.66 -6.94
CA PRO A 29 7.43 13.50 -6.66
C PRO A 29 7.39 14.87 -7.35
N ASP A 30 6.73 14.95 -8.50
CA ASP A 30 6.69 16.12 -9.39
C ASP A 30 5.29 16.73 -9.53
N GLY A 31 4.29 16.11 -8.91
CA GLY A 31 2.88 16.51 -9.03
C GLY A 31 2.17 15.92 -10.25
N MET A 32 2.84 15.08 -11.03
CA MET A 32 2.26 14.37 -12.18
C MET A 32 1.88 12.94 -11.80
N CYS A 33 0.87 12.40 -12.49
CA CYS A 33 0.42 11.03 -12.29
C CYS A 33 1.58 10.04 -12.42
N LEU A 34 1.79 9.18 -11.42
CA LEU A 34 2.88 8.21 -11.42
C LEU A 34 2.77 7.18 -12.56
N TRP A 35 1.53 6.91 -13.00
CA TRP A 35 1.23 5.93 -14.04
C TRP A 35 1.30 6.53 -15.44
N CYS A 36 0.37 7.42 -15.80
CA CYS A 36 0.32 7.99 -17.15
C CYS A 36 1.35 9.10 -17.38
N ARG A 37 1.78 9.83 -16.33
CA ARG A 37 2.69 10.99 -16.38
C ARG A 37 2.23 12.17 -17.24
N ASP A 38 1.03 12.09 -17.82
CA ASP A 38 0.48 13.12 -18.70
C ASP A 38 -0.40 14.13 -17.97
N GLU A 39 -1.07 13.70 -16.90
CA GLU A 39 -2.02 14.50 -16.14
C GLU A 39 -1.54 14.79 -14.71
N PRO A 40 -1.94 15.93 -14.12
CA PRO A 40 -1.62 16.25 -12.73
C PRO A 40 -2.34 15.30 -11.75
N VAL A 41 -1.76 15.08 -10.58
CA VAL A 41 -2.37 14.25 -9.53
C VAL A 41 -3.57 14.94 -8.88
N VAL A 42 -4.55 14.13 -8.44
CA VAL A 42 -5.59 14.64 -7.55
C VAL A 42 -5.05 14.81 -6.13
N ALA A 43 -5.64 15.74 -5.38
CA ALA A 43 -5.20 16.07 -4.03
C ALA A 43 -5.10 14.81 -3.13
N ASN A 44 -4.01 14.71 -2.37
CA ASN A 44 -3.69 13.56 -1.50
C ASN A 44 -3.54 12.21 -2.22
N SER A 45 -3.19 12.22 -3.50
CA SER A 45 -2.91 11.00 -4.27
C SER A 45 -1.60 11.09 -5.05
N ALA A 46 -1.19 9.97 -5.64
CA ALA A 46 -0.11 9.89 -6.62
C ALA A 46 -0.61 9.75 -8.07
N PHE A 47 -1.92 9.84 -8.31
CA PHE A 47 -2.54 9.51 -9.61
C PHE A 47 -3.52 10.59 -10.06
N CYS A 48 -3.73 10.74 -11.36
CA CYS A 48 -4.74 11.64 -11.90
C CYS A 48 -6.18 11.08 -11.74
N SER A 49 -6.32 9.76 -11.61
CA SER A 49 -7.60 9.08 -11.50
C SER A 49 -7.50 7.78 -10.69
N ALA A 50 -8.65 7.27 -10.26
CA ALA A 50 -8.74 5.95 -9.60
C ALA A 50 -8.26 4.83 -10.55
N ASP A 51 -8.61 4.92 -11.83
CA ASP A 51 -8.23 3.92 -12.84
C ASP A 51 -6.70 3.82 -12.99
N CYS A 52 -6.00 4.96 -13.05
CA CYS A 52 -4.54 4.97 -13.07
C CYS A 52 -3.92 4.35 -11.80
N GLY A 53 -4.56 4.54 -10.65
CA GLY A 53 -4.14 3.91 -9.40
C GLY A 53 -4.31 2.39 -9.42
N GLU A 54 -5.46 1.91 -9.88
CA GLU A 54 -5.73 0.47 -9.99
C GLU A 54 -4.80 -0.21 -11.00
N ASP A 55 -4.58 0.40 -12.17
CA ASP A 55 -3.67 -0.12 -13.19
C ASP A 55 -2.23 -0.23 -12.67
N TYR A 56 -1.76 0.82 -11.99
CA TYR A 56 -0.44 0.80 -11.35
C TYR A 56 -0.33 -0.32 -10.31
N LEU A 57 -1.34 -0.49 -9.45
CA LEU A 57 -1.35 -1.53 -8.43
C LEU A 57 -1.41 -2.93 -9.05
N LYS A 58 -2.21 -3.13 -10.09
CA LYS A 58 -2.27 -4.38 -10.84
C LYS A 58 -0.92 -4.71 -11.46
N HIS A 59 -0.30 -3.75 -12.15
CA HIS A 59 1.03 -3.90 -12.72
C HIS A 59 2.09 -4.23 -11.66
N LYS A 60 2.07 -3.55 -10.49
CA LYS A 60 2.96 -3.83 -9.36
C LYS A 60 2.77 -5.27 -8.84
N ARG A 61 1.53 -5.75 -8.71
CA ARG A 61 1.22 -7.13 -8.28
C ARG A 61 1.73 -8.16 -9.30
N GLU A 62 1.46 -7.94 -10.58
CA GLU A 62 1.92 -8.83 -11.66
C GLU A 62 3.45 -8.90 -11.73
N MET A 63 4.14 -7.77 -11.59
CA MET A 63 5.61 -7.73 -11.57
C MET A 63 6.18 -8.47 -10.36
N LYS A 64 5.56 -8.35 -9.18
CA LYS A 64 6.00 -9.07 -7.98
C LYS A 64 5.88 -10.59 -8.16
N GLN A 65 4.78 -11.05 -8.75
CA GLN A 65 4.55 -12.48 -9.02
C GLN A 65 5.47 -13.07 -10.09
N ARG A 66 6.08 -12.24 -10.94
CA ARG A 66 7.04 -12.69 -11.97
C ARG A 66 8.47 -12.85 -11.45
N ILE A 67 8.76 -12.35 -10.25
CA ILE A 67 10.10 -12.34 -9.63
C ILE A 67 10.24 -13.48 -8.60
N GLU A 68 9.14 -14.10 -8.19
CA GLU A 68 9.10 -15.31 -7.34
C GLU A 68 9.04 -16.59 -8.20
#